data_AF-A0A7Y4VMI3-F1
#
_entry.id   AF-A0A7Y4VMI3-F1
#
_cell.length_a   1.000
_cell.length_b   1.000
_cell.length_c   1.000
_cell.angle_alpha   90.00
_cell.angle_beta   90.00
_cell.angle_gamma   90.00
#
_symmetry.space_group_name_H-M   'P 1'
#
loop_
_entity.id
_entity.type
_entity.pdbx_description
1 polymer ?
#
loop_
_entity_poly.entity_id
_entity_poly.type
_entity_poly.pdbx_seq_one_letter_code
_entity_poly.pdbx_strand_id
1 'polypeptide(L)'
;MKRVIVSALFILMSVGAWAQCAMCKATLENNISNGNIGIAAGINFGILYLFVAPYLAIMALGFFWYRTSKKNEAKQSSSHLAG
;
A
#
# COMPACT_ATOMS: atom_id res chain seq x y z
N MET A 1 -14.87 -19.84 15.19
CA MET A 1 -15.97 -18.90 14.85
C MET A 1 -15.49 -17.46 14.65
N LYS A 2 -14.83 -16.82 15.62
CA LYS A 2 -14.35 -15.43 15.50
C LYS A 2 -13.46 -15.16 14.26
N ARG A 3 -12.53 -16.08 13.96
CA ARG A 3 -11.65 -15.97 12.76
C ARG A 3 -12.41 -16.09 11.44
N VAL A 4 -13.39 -16.99 11.36
CA VAL A 4 -14.23 -17.18 10.17
C VAL A 4 -15.13 -15.95 9.94
N ILE A 5 -15.65 -15.37 11.02
CA ILE A 5 -16.44 -14.13 10.98
C ILE A 5 -15.58 -12.97 10.46
N VAL A 6 -14.35 -12.81 10.96
CA VAL A 6 -13.42 -11.76 10.51
C VAL A 6 -13.03 -11.95 9.04
N SER A 7 -12.75 -13.18 8.61
CA SER A 7 -12.44 -13.50 7.21
C SER A 7 -13.62 -13.23 6.28
N ALA A 8 -14.84 -13.60 6.68
CA ALA A 8 -16.05 -13.34 5.91
C ALA A 8 -16.35 -11.83 5.81
N LEU A 9 -16.14 -11.08 6.89
CA LEU A 9 -16.30 -9.62 6.90
C LEU A 9 -15.29 -8.95 5.96
N PHE A 10 -14.04 -9.42 5.93
CA PHE A 10 -13.00 -8.89 5.04
C PHE A 10 -13.31 -9.14 3.56
N ILE A 11 -13.84 -10.32 3.23
CA ILE A 11 -14.27 -10.66 1.86
C ILE A 11 -15.45 -9.79 1.42
N LEU A 12 -16.42 -9.54 2.31
CA LEU A 12 -17.56 -8.67 2.03
C LEU A 12 -17.14 -7.20 1.77
N MET A 13 -16.11 -6.72 2.46
CA MET A 13 -15.53 -5.38 2.21
C MET A 13 -14.77 -5.28 0.87
N SER A 14 -14.34 -6.41 0.29
CA SER A 14 -13.61 -6.43 -0.99
C SER A 14 -14.50 -6.32 -2.23
N VAL A 15 -15.83 -6.51 -2.10
CA VAL A 15 -16.77 -6.55 -3.24
C VAL A 15 -17.02 -5.17 -3.87
N GLY A 16 -16.39 -4.11 -3.33
CA GLY A 16 -16.44 -2.76 -3.88
C GLY A 16 -15.07 -2.26 -4.35
N ALA A 17 -14.44 -2.94 -5.31
CA ALA A 17 -13.28 -2.40 -6.05
C ALA A 17 -13.72 -1.48 -7.22
N TRP A 18 -14.99 -1.09 -7.26
CA TRP A 18 -15.49 -0.05 -8.14
C TRP A 18 -15.30 1.29 -7.44
N ALA A 19 -14.27 2.04 -7.86
CA ALA A 19 -13.91 3.39 -7.42
C ALA A 19 -14.49 3.76 -6.05
N GLN A 20 -13.83 3.30 -4.99
CA GLN A 20 -14.01 3.80 -3.62
C GLN A 20 -13.63 5.28 -3.61
N CYS A 21 -14.53 6.13 -4.12
CA CYS A 21 -14.49 7.58 -4.11
C CYS A 21 -15.67 8.09 -4.96
N ALA A 22 -16.89 8.09 -4.40
CA ALA A 22 -17.97 8.94 -4.92
C ALA A 22 -17.50 10.41 -5.06
N MET A 23 -16.54 10.83 -4.22
CA MET A 23 -15.82 12.12 -4.28
C MET A 23 -14.93 12.29 -5.53
N CYS A 24 -14.12 11.30 -5.89
CA CYS A 24 -13.28 11.39 -7.09
C CYS A 24 -14.14 11.36 -8.36
N LYS A 25 -15.18 10.52 -8.43
CA LYS A 25 -16.11 10.51 -9.57
C LYS A 25 -16.84 11.84 -9.73
N ALA A 26 -17.40 12.39 -8.65
CA ALA A 26 -18.08 13.70 -8.67
C ALA A 26 -17.11 14.84 -9.04
N THR A 27 -15.88 14.79 -8.55
CA THR A 27 -14.82 15.76 -8.93
C THR A 27 -14.50 15.63 -10.42
N LEU A 28 -14.37 14.42 -10.96
CA LEU A 28 -14.10 14.21 -12.38
C LEU A 28 -15.25 14.68 -13.27
N GLU A 29 -16.49 14.34 -12.94
CA GLU A 29 -17.68 14.76 -13.68
C GLU A 29 -17.85 16.29 -13.68
N ASN A 30 -17.54 16.95 -12.55
CA ASN A 30 -17.48 18.39 -12.46
C ASN A 30 -16.34 18.97 -13.33
N ASN A 31 -15.15 18.39 -13.31
CA ASN A 31 -14.04 18.89 -14.14
C ASN A 31 -14.33 18.74 -15.63
N ILE A 32 -14.95 17.63 -16.07
CA ILE A 32 -15.38 17.43 -17.45
C ILE A 32 -16.46 18.44 -17.86
N SER A 33 -17.49 18.63 -17.02
CA SER A 33 -18.58 19.58 -17.30
C SER A 33 -18.10 21.04 -17.37
N ASN A 34 -17.01 21.37 -16.68
CA ASN A 34 -16.37 22.70 -16.72
C ASN A 34 -15.28 22.82 -17.81
N GLY A 35 -15.16 21.85 -18.72
CA GLY A 35 -14.21 21.89 -19.86
C GLY A 35 -12.77 21.47 -19.53
N ASN A 36 -12.47 21.04 -18.31
CA ASN A 36 -11.16 20.56 -17.87
C ASN A 36 -11.03 19.03 -18.01
N ILE A 37 -11.02 18.56 -19.25
CA ILE A 37 -11.02 17.13 -19.62
C ILE A 37 -9.69 16.43 -19.25
N GLY A 38 -8.58 17.18 -19.23
CA GLY A 38 -7.24 16.64 -18.95
C GLY A 38 -7.07 16.03 -17.55
N ILE A 39 -7.83 16.51 -16.56
CA ILE A 39 -7.79 15.96 -15.19
C ILE A 39 -8.46 14.58 -15.11
N ALA A 40 -9.47 14.33 -15.94
CA ALA A 40 -10.15 13.03 -16.00
C ALA A 40 -9.28 11.91 -16.59
N ALA A 41 -8.39 12.24 -17.53
CA ALA A 41 -7.45 11.28 -18.09
C ALA A 41 -6.33 10.88 -17.10
N GLY A 42 -5.97 11.77 -16.15
CA GLY A 42 -4.81 11.62 -15.28
C GLY A 42 -5.03 10.88 -13.95
N ILE A 43 -6.27 10.53 -13.58
CA ILE A 43 -6.54 10.06 -12.21
C ILE A 43 -5.90 8.70 -11.88
N ASN A 44 -5.81 7.80 -12.86
CA ASN A 44 -5.15 6.50 -12.69
C ASN A 44 -3.65 6.69 -12.40
N PHE A 45 -3.04 7.68 -13.04
CA PHE A 45 -1.65 8.04 -12.79
C PHE A 45 -1.49 8.68 -11.41
N GLY A 46 -2.44 9.52 -10.99
CA GLY A 46 -2.47 10.12 -9.65
C GLY A 46 -2.57 9.08 -8.52
N ILE A 47 -3.42 8.06 -8.68
CA ILE A 47 -3.55 6.96 -7.70
C ILE A 47 -2.23 6.18 -7.60
N LEU A 48 -1.62 5.82 -8.73
CA LEU A 48 -0.33 5.14 -8.74
C LEU A 48 0.77 6.01 -8.10
N TYR A 49 0.80 7.31 -8.40
CA TYR A 49 1.75 8.26 -7.83
C TYR A 49 1.66 8.34 -6.30
N LEU A 50 0.46 8.38 -5.74
CA LEU A 50 0.25 8.41 -4.28
C LEU A 50 0.64 7.08 -3.60
N PHE A 51 0.46 5.95 -4.28
CA PHE A 51 0.88 4.66 -3.74
C PHE A 51 2.40 4.41 -3.83
N VAL A 52 3.15 5.09 -4.70
CA VAL A 52 4.62 4.90 -4.75
C VAL A 52 5.28 5.17 -3.39
N ALA A 53 4.89 6.24 -2.70
CA ALA A 53 5.51 6.64 -1.43
C ALA A 53 5.41 5.57 -0.31
N PRO A 54 4.22 5.05 0.07
CA PRO A 54 4.12 4.03 1.10
C PRO A 54 4.83 2.71 0.72
N TYR A 55 4.85 2.34 -0.56
CA TYR A 55 5.53 1.12 -1.00
C TYR A 55 7.06 1.25 -0.90
N LEU A 56 7.62 2.41 -1.27
CA LEU A 56 9.05 2.68 -1.09
C LEU A 56 9.44 2.74 0.39
N ALA A 57 8.60 3.32 1.24
CA ALA A 57 8.84 3.36 2.68
C ALA A 57 8.93 1.94 3.28
N ILE A 58 7.99 1.05 2.93
CA ILE A 58 8.00 -0.34 3.39
C ILE A 58 9.23 -1.08 2.86
N MET A 59 9.59 -0.89 1.59
CA MET A 59 10.79 -1.49 0.99
C MET A 59 12.06 -1.05 1.73
N ALA A 60 12.20 0.25 2.02
CA ALA A 60 13.35 0.77 2.76
C ALA A 60 13.43 0.17 4.18
N LEU A 61 12.32 0.18 4.92
CA LEU A 61 12.26 -0.39 6.27
C LEU A 61 12.62 -1.89 6.26
N GLY A 62 12.06 -2.66 5.32
CA GLY A 62 12.37 -4.08 5.16
C GLY A 62 13.84 -4.32 4.84
N PHE A 63 14.45 -3.51 3.96
CA PHE A 63 15.86 -3.61 3.61
C PHE A 63 16.78 -3.35 4.81
N PHE A 64 16.52 -2.28 5.58
CA PHE A 64 17.31 -1.97 6.78
C PHE A 64 17.16 -3.04 7.86
N TRP A 65 15.94 -3.54 8.06
CA TRP A 65 15.68 -4.62 9.01
C TRP A 65 16.42 -5.90 8.64
N TYR A 66 16.34 -6.33 7.37
CA TYR A 66 17.04 -7.51 6.87
C TYR A 66 18.57 -7.40 7.03
N ARG A 67 19.15 -6.24 6.68
CA ARG A 67 20.59 -6.00 6.80
C ARG A 67 21.06 -6.05 8.25
N THR A 68 20.29 -5.47 9.18
CA THR A 68 20.62 -5.52 10.62
C THR A 68 20.45 -6.92 11.19
N SER A 69 19.38 -7.62 10.85
CA SER A 69 19.13 -9.00 11.30
C SER A 69 20.26 -9.95 10.87
N LYS A 70 20.68 -9.91 9.60
CA LYS A 70 21.83 -10.70 9.09
C LYS A 70 23.13 -10.43 9.83
N LYS A 71 23.41 -9.17 10.19
CA LYS A 71 24.62 -8.79 10.94
C LYS A 71 24.58 -9.33 12.38
N ASN A 72 23.41 -9.29 13.01
CA ASN A 72 23.23 -9.78 14.37
C ASN A 72 23.38 -11.29 14.43
N GLU A 73 22.85 -12.03 13.45
CA GLU A 73 23.02 -13.48 13.35
C GLU A 73 24.50 -13.89 13.17
N ALA A 74 25.23 -13.20 12.29
CA ALA A 74 26.66 -13.44 12.11
C ALA A 74 27.48 -13.16 13.38
N LYS A 75 27.11 -12.12 14.14
CA LYS A 75 27.76 -11.75 15.40
C LYS A 75 27.46 -12.78 16.51
N GLN A 76 26.23 -13.29 16.57
CA GLN A 76 25.77 -14.25 17.56
C GLN A 76 26.39 -15.65 17.34
N SER A 77 26.55 -16.06 16.08
CA SER A 77 27.28 -17.29 15.73
C SER A 77 28.77 -17.20 16.12
N SER A 78 29.41 -16.04 15.92
CA SER A 78 30.82 -15.84 16.31
C SER A 78 31.00 -15.80 17.83
N SER A 79 30.05 -15.23 18.59
CA SER A 79 30.09 -15.26 20.06
C SER A 79 29.84 -16.64 20.65
N HIS A 80 29.06 -17.49 19.99
CA HIS A 80 28.82 -18.86 20.44
C HIS A 80 30.05 -19.76 20.27
N LEU A 81 30.91 -19.48 19.28
CA LEU A 81 32.18 -20.19 19.04
C LEU A 81 33.33 -19.70 19.92
N ALA A 82 33.19 -18.54 20.56
CA ALA A 82 34.22 -17.93 21.41
C ALA A 82 34.00 -18.13 22.92
N GLY A 83 32.97 -18.90 23.30
CA GLY A 83 32.61 -19.21 24.69
C GLY A 83 32.82 -20.68 25.05
#